data_AF-A0A962X7E1-F1
#
_entry.id   AF-A0A962X7E1-F1
#
_cell.length_a   1.000
_cell.length_b   1.000
_cell.length_c   1.000
_cell.angle_alpha   90.00
_cell.angle_beta   90.00
_cell.angle_gamma   90.00
#
_symmetry.space_group_name_H-M   'P 1'
#
loop_
_entity.id
_entity.type
_entity.pdbx_description
1 polymer ?
#
loop_
_entity_poly.entity_id
_entity_poly.type
_entity_poly.pdbx_seq_one_letter_code
_entity_poly.pdbx_strand_id
1 'polypeptide(L)'
;MCHSVSLRRNLPRLAALVALATPGALTWAQTATWQGGTGNWNNTGQWDTGTVPNSTTNVQVDGGKTGTASLVNVNVTANANTLTIDAGDQVDINNGRQLTINGASLLNNGTLSLSSAGSTTTLRIGNITFSGTGVVNLSNQAQNRITGSSSLSVLTNAAGHTIQGSGSITQVGLNNQGLIDANQSVPLTISLSSTAPTRSNSGTLQASNSGTLIINSTTLDNTGGVIQALDASKVQLNSNVSINDGVLDTAGTGVIEVTSGAYTSSARLEDVTNQGRIEVQNGRGLTVAGTITNDGTITLNPQSSSTSYLHVDNGETATLSGTGALVIAGNSLLSNRSGNSTQDTANAITLVNDTDHTIRGAGDGGASTLTMNSNVTLDNQGTILANNGDTLNLSGGFIDNTGGLIQAQDGSTVGIASNNRIAN
;
A
#
# COMPACT_ATOMS: atom_id res chain seq x y z
N MET A 1 79.91 50.37 24.75
CA MET A 1 79.27 49.47 23.76
C MET A 1 78.14 48.75 24.50
N CYS A 2 76.88 48.73 24.11
CA CYS A 2 76.16 49.17 22.93
C CYS A 2 74.75 49.60 23.40
N HIS A 3 74.19 50.63 22.78
CA HIS A 3 72.77 51.00 22.88
C HIS A 3 71.90 49.88 22.32
N SER A 4 70.63 49.75 22.75
CA SER A 4 69.47 49.73 21.83
C SER A 4 68.11 49.64 22.53
N VAL A 5 67.41 50.79 22.52
CA VAL A 5 66.05 51.03 21.98
C VAL A 5 64.88 50.14 22.45
N SER A 6 64.06 50.74 23.33
CA SER A 6 62.65 50.38 23.59
C SER A 6 61.77 50.75 22.39
N LEU A 7 61.17 49.76 21.72
CA LEU A 7 60.12 49.96 20.72
C LEU A 7 58.74 50.07 21.38
N ARG A 8 58.19 51.29 21.40
CA ARG A 8 56.77 51.55 21.66
C ARG A 8 55.95 51.08 20.46
N ARG A 9 54.98 50.18 20.68
CA ARG A 9 53.98 49.84 19.66
C ARG A 9 52.62 50.36 20.10
N ASN A 10 52.21 51.48 19.48
CA ASN A 10 50.88 52.05 19.60
C ASN A 10 49.84 51.06 19.04
N LEU A 11 48.90 50.60 19.87
CA LEU A 11 47.68 49.95 19.42
C LEU A 11 46.53 50.96 19.51
N PRO A 12 45.80 51.25 18.41
CA PRO A 12 44.61 52.08 18.48
C PRO A 12 43.46 51.30 19.13
N ARG A 13 42.75 51.93 20.07
CA ARG A 13 41.51 51.42 20.64
C ARG A 13 40.43 51.48 19.55
N LEU A 14 40.07 50.32 18.99
CA LEU A 14 38.90 50.18 18.13
C LEU A 14 37.67 49.98 19.03
N ALA A 15 36.86 51.04 19.19
CA ALA A 15 35.56 50.93 19.85
C ALA A 15 34.56 50.30 18.86
N ALA A 16 34.29 49.01 19.03
CA ALA A 16 33.23 48.33 18.29
C ALA A 16 31.87 48.69 18.92
N LEU A 17 31.09 49.51 18.20
CA LEU A 17 29.68 49.74 18.48
C LEU A 17 28.92 48.44 18.17
N VAL A 18 28.61 47.65 19.19
CA VAL A 18 27.73 46.48 19.06
C VAL A 18 26.31 47.00 18.87
N ALA A 19 25.85 47.03 17.62
CA ALA A 19 24.42 47.15 17.33
C ALA A 19 23.76 45.87 17.86
N LEU A 20 23.00 45.99 18.96
CA LEU A 20 22.06 44.96 19.38
C LEU A 20 21.01 44.81 18.27
N ALA A 21 21.23 43.86 17.37
CA ALA A 21 20.14 43.30 16.58
C ALA A 21 19.16 42.70 17.58
N THR A 22 17.95 43.28 17.64
CA THR A 22 16.83 42.63 18.32
C THR A 22 16.69 41.22 17.74
N PRO A 23 16.70 40.16 18.55
CA PRO A 23 16.29 38.86 18.07
C PRO A 23 14.89 39.05 17.48
N GLY A 24 14.70 38.76 16.19
CA GLY A 24 13.37 38.68 15.61
C GLY A 24 12.55 37.77 16.50
N ALA A 25 11.37 38.24 16.94
CA ALA A 25 10.54 37.49 17.85
C ALA A 25 10.33 36.10 17.25
N LEU A 26 10.82 35.07 17.95
CA LEU A 26 10.38 33.70 17.71
C LEU A 26 8.88 33.73 17.98
N THR A 27 8.07 33.86 16.93
CA THR A 27 6.62 33.79 17.06
C THR A 27 6.28 32.32 17.17
N TRP A 28 5.99 31.87 18.39
CA TRP A 28 5.48 30.52 18.60
C TRP A 28 4.10 30.47 17.95
N ALA A 29 3.80 29.38 17.25
CA ALA A 29 2.47 29.19 16.67
C ALA A 29 1.39 29.39 17.75
N GLN A 30 0.44 30.29 17.49
CA GLN A 30 -0.65 30.57 18.42
C GLN A 30 -1.46 29.28 18.60
N THR A 31 -1.80 28.93 19.83
CA THR A 31 -2.72 27.82 20.11
C THR A 31 -4.13 28.37 20.23
N ALA A 32 -5.08 27.75 19.53
CA ALA A 32 -6.50 28.03 19.63
C ALA A 32 -7.24 26.77 20.10
N THR A 33 -7.93 26.90 21.22
CA THR A 33 -8.66 25.82 21.87
C THR A 33 -10.15 25.99 21.59
N TRP A 34 -10.79 24.93 21.10
CA TRP A 34 -12.24 24.88 21.01
C TRP A 34 -12.82 24.91 22.43
N GLN A 35 -13.79 25.78 22.71
CA GLN A 35 -14.25 25.97 24.09
C GLN A 35 -15.10 24.79 24.61
N GLY A 36 -15.67 23.99 23.71
CA GLY A 36 -16.38 22.75 24.01
C GLY A 36 -17.73 22.66 23.32
N GLY A 37 -18.29 21.45 23.26
CA GLY A 37 -19.62 21.20 22.70
C GLY A 37 -19.67 21.24 21.17
N THR A 38 -20.88 21.25 20.61
CA THR A 38 -21.11 21.21 19.17
C THR A 38 -21.15 22.59 18.54
N GLY A 39 -20.42 22.80 17.44
CA GLY A 39 -20.49 24.06 16.70
C GLY A 39 -19.74 24.05 15.38
N ASN A 40 -19.73 25.22 14.73
CA ASN A 40 -19.10 25.43 13.42
C ASN A 40 -17.70 26.03 13.57
N TRP A 41 -16.72 25.50 12.84
CA TRP A 41 -15.32 25.96 12.85
C TRP A 41 -15.17 27.47 12.64
N ASN A 42 -16.01 28.07 11.78
CA ASN A 42 -15.95 29.51 11.50
C ASN A 42 -16.61 30.41 12.56
N ASN A 43 -17.17 29.85 13.64
CA ASN A 43 -17.72 30.63 14.74
C ASN A 43 -16.59 31.06 15.69
N THR A 44 -16.22 32.33 15.64
CA THR A 44 -15.15 32.90 16.49
C THR A 44 -15.43 32.75 17.99
N GLY A 45 -16.70 32.76 18.41
CA GLY A 45 -17.09 32.62 19.81
C GLY A 45 -16.87 31.21 20.39
N GLN A 46 -16.55 30.23 19.54
CA GLN A 46 -16.23 28.86 19.97
C GLN A 46 -14.72 28.64 20.18
N TRP A 47 -13.89 29.63 19.85
CA TRP A 47 -12.44 29.58 20.05
C TRP A 47 -12.04 30.49 21.23
N ASP A 48 -11.17 30.01 22.10
CA ASP A 48 -10.62 30.79 23.22
C ASP A 48 -9.89 32.07 22.78
N THR A 49 -9.30 32.06 21.59
CA THR A 49 -8.63 33.22 20.97
C THR A 49 -9.61 34.27 20.43
N GLY A 50 -10.90 33.95 20.31
CA GLY A 50 -11.88 34.79 19.63
C GLY A 50 -11.64 34.94 18.12
N THR A 51 -10.81 34.08 17.53
CA THR A 51 -10.45 34.10 16.10
C THR A 51 -10.57 32.71 15.50
N VAL A 52 -10.89 32.63 14.20
CA VAL A 52 -10.90 31.35 13.49
C VAL A 52 -9.46 30.89 13.22
N PRO A 53 -9.10 29.62 13.52
CA PRO A 53 -7.78 29.10 13.23
C PRO A 53 -7.39 29.21 11.76
N ASN A 54 -6.11 29.44 11.53
CA ASN A 54 -5.51 29.55 10.19
C ASN A 54 -4.25 28.66 10.08
N SER A 55 -3.50 28.78 8.98
CA SER A 55 -2.34 27.93 8.69
C SER A 55 -1.19 28.01 9.70
N THR A 56 -1.13 29.03 10.57
CA THR A 56 -0.11 29.18 11.62
C THR A 56 -0.67 28.88 13.03
N THR A 57 -1.93 28.48 13.13
CA THR A 57 -2.61 28.22 14.41
C THR A 57 -2.57 26.74 14.78
N ASN A 58 -2.05 26.38 15.94
CA ASN A 58 -2.18 25.04 16.51
C ASN A 58 -3.59 24.88 17.09
N VAL A 59 -4.33 23.87 16.64
CA VAL A 59 -5.71 23.64 17.10
C VAL A 59 -5.74 22.55 18.16
N GLN A 60 -6.44 22.82 19.26
CA GLN A 60 -6.80 21.83 20.26
C GLN A 60 -8.32 21.76 20.36
N VAL A 61 -8.90 20.58 20.13
CA VAL A 61 -10.32 20.37 20.39
C VAL A 61 -10.49 20.19 21.88
N ASP A 62 -11.26 21.10 22.47
CA ASP A 62 -11.70 21.11 23.86
C ASP A 62 -10.63 21.26 24.96
N GLY A 63 -9.36 20.96 24.67
CA GLY A 63 -8.23 21.12 25.59
C GLY A 63 -8.16 20.04 26.66
N GLY A 64 -8.65 18.85 26.37
CA GLY A 64 -8.65 17.69 27.28
C GLY A 64 -9.79 17.73 28.30
N LYS A 65 -10.92 18.40 27.99
CA LYS A 65 -12.05 18.48 28.90
C LYS A 65 -12.76 17.13 28.99
N THR A 66 -12.62 16.46 30.14
CA THR A 66 -13.30 15.19 30.38
C THR A 66 -14.80 15.38 30.63
N GLY A 67 -15.65 14.52 30.05
CA GLY A 67 -17.07 14.40 30.42
C GLY A 67 -18.06 15.17 29.53
N THR A 68 -17.59 15.89 28.50
CA THR A 68 -18.47 16.47 27.47
C THR A 68 -17.78 16.43 26.12
N ALA A 69 -18.24 15.56 25.23
CA ALA A 69 -17.72 15.46 23.87
C ALA A 69 -17.94 16.76 23.09
N SER A 70 -16.93 17.19 22.35
CA SER A 70 -16.98 18.30 21.41
C SER A 70 -17.15 17.79 19.99
N LEU A 71 -18.01 18.47 19.22
CA LEU A 71 -18.22 18.20 17.80
C LEU A 71 -17.97 19.46 16.99
N VAL A 72 -16.79 19.53 16.38
CA VAL A 72 -16.36 20.67 15.58
C VAL A 72 -16.67 20.41 14.11
N ASN A 73 -17.66 21.12 13.57
CA ASN A 73 -18.07 21.02 12.17
C ASN A 73 -17.23 21.98 11.31
N VAL A 74 -16.35 21.44 10.46
CA VAL A 74 -15.61 22.21 9.47
C VAL A 74 -16.57 22.56 8.32
N ASN A 75 -17.32 23.63 8.53
CA ASN A 75 -18.38 24.11 7.64
C ASN A 75 -17.90 25.06 6.53
N VAL A 76 -16.60 25.32 6.45
CA VAL A 76 -15.91 26.18 5.48
C VAL A 76 -14.60 25.54 5.05
N THR A 77 -13.90 26.11 4.06
CA THR A 77 -12.49 25.75 3.83
C THR A 77 -11.65 26.26 5.00
N ALA A 78 -11.06 25.34 5.77
CA ALA A 78 -10.34 25.63 7.00
C ALA A 78 -8.86 25.26 6.90
N ASN A 79 -8.05 25.90 7.75
CA ASN A 79 -6.62 25.64 7.87
C ASN A 79 -6.23 25.57 9.34
N ALA A 80 -5.27 24.70 9.66
CA ALA A 80 -4.57 24.66 10.93
C ALA A 80 -3.07 24.40 10.69
N ASN A 81 -2.23 24.76 11.64
CA ASN A 81 -0.84 24.31 11.69
C ASN A 81 -0.78 22.87 12.20
N THR A 82 -1.29 22.61 13.40
CA THR A 82 -1.46 21.26 13.96
C THR A 82 -2.91 21.05 14.40
N LEU A 83 -3.30 19.80 14.60
CA LEU A 83 -4.62 19.45 15.14
C LEU A 83 -4.46 18.41 16.24
N THR A 84 -5.02 18.70 17.41
CA THR A 84 -5.17 17.75 18.53
C THR A 84 -6.65 17.49 18.76
N ILE A 85 -7.05 16.22 18.70
CA ILE A 85 -8.41 15.75 19.01
C ILE A 85 -8.31 14.78 20.17
N ASP A 86 -8.90 15.14 21.31
CA ASP A 86 -8.84 14.32 22.51
C ASP A 86 -9.90 13.20 22.49
N ALA A 87 -9.78 12.26 23.42
CA ALA A 87 -10.66 11.11 23.47
C ALA A 87 -12.11 11.54 23.73
N GLY A 88 -13.04 11.08 22.89
CA GLY A 88 -14.45 11.46 22.94
C GLY A 88 -14.82 12.63 22.04
N ASP A 89 -13.84 13.37 21.51
CA ASP A 89 -14.08 14.49 20.60
C ASP A 89 -14.12 14.08 19.13
N GLN A 90 -14.78 14.93 18.35
CA GLN A 90 -14.88 14.79 16.91
C GLN A 90 -14.63 16.11 16.18
N VAL A 91 -13.81 16.04 15.13
CA VAL A 91 -13.77 17.05 14.06
C VAL A 91 -14.42 16.43 12.83
N ASP A 92 -15.45 17.07 12.31
CA ASP A 92 -16.16 16.62 11.10
C ASP A 92 -15.88 17.56 9.93
N ILE A 93 -15.29 17.04 8.85
CA ILE A 93 -15.16 17.76 7.59
C ILE A 93 -16.45 17.56 6.81
N ASN A 94 -17.31 18.58 6.84
CA ASN A 94 -18.62 18.53 6.21
C ASN A 94 -18.51 18.32 4.69
N ASN A 95 -19.57 17.78 4.09
CA ASN A 95 -19.66 17.56 2.65
C ASN A 95 -19.21 18.79 1.81
N GLY A 96 -18.31 18.57 0.86
CA GLY A 96 -17.82 19.60 -0.04
C GLY A 96 -16.81 20.58 0.58
N ARG A 97 -16.32 20.28 1.79
CA ARG A 97 -15.35 21.13 2.52
C ARG A 97 -13.95 20.54 2.49
N GLN A 98 -12.99 21.39 2.83
CA GLN A 98 -11.58 21.03 2.93
C GLN A 98 -11.01 21.54 4.25
N LEU A 99 -10.32 20.67 4.98
CA LEU A 99 -9.41 21.03 6.06
C LEU A 99 -7.97 20.84 5.58
N THR A 100 -7.12 21.85 5.74
CA THR A 100 -5.68 21.74 5.47
C THR A 100 -4.87 21.78 6.77
N ILE A 101 -4.04 20.78 7.01
CA ILE A 101 -3.06 20.78 8.11
C ILE A 101 -1.68 21.06 7.52
N ASN A 102 -1.10 22.19 7.93
CA ASN A 102 0.12 22.74 7.32
C ASN A 102 1.41 22.29 8.03
N GLY A 103 1.32 21.99 9.32
CA GLY A 103 2.39 21.50 10.15
C GLY A 103 2.52 19.98 10.14
N ALA A 104 3.51 19.48 10.85
CA ALA A 104 3.94 18.09 10.77
C ALA A 104 3.21 17.11 11.71
N SER A 105 2.26 17.59 12.51
CA SER A 105 1.64 16.79 13.57
C SER A 105 0.12 16.91 13.59
N LEU A 106 -0.53 15.75 13.67
CA LEU A 106 -1.92 15.58 14.04
C LEU A 106 -1.99 14.49 15.12
N LEU A 107 -2.37 14.89 16.33
CA LEU A 107 -2.62 13.97 17.45
C LEU A 107 -4.11 13.71 17.53
N ASN A 108 -4.52 12.47 17.29
CA ASN A 108 -5.92 12.08 17.29
C ASN A 108 -6.12 10.90 18.23
N ASN A 109 -6.77 11.17 19.35
CA ASN A 109 -7.30 10.17 20.28
C ASN A 109 -8.83 10.07 20.19
N GLY A 110 -9.47 10.94 19.40
CA GLY A 110 -10.90 10.95 19.11
C GLY A 110 -11.18 10.53 17.67
N THR A 111 -12.01 11.31 16.97
CA THR A 111 -12.40 11.05 15.58
C THR A 111 -12.19 12.28 14.69
N LEU A 112 -11.51 12.10 13.56
CA LEU A 112 -11.55 13.03 12.43
C LEU A 112 -12.38 12.41 11.30
N SER A 113 -13.52 13.00 10.96
CA SER A 113 -14.41 12.48 9.92
C SER A 113 -14.31 13.27 8.61
N LEU A 114 -14.38 12.58 7.48
CA LEU A 114 -14.65 13.15 6.17
C LEU A 114 -16.06 12.69 5.77
N SER A 115 -17.02 13.60 5.85
CA SER A 115 -18.45 13.32 5.70
C SER A 115 -18.97 13.77 4.34
N SER A 116 -18.36 13.25 3.26
CA SER A 116 -18.93 13.44 1.93
C SER A 116 -20.36 12.88 1.85
N ALA A 117 -21.21 13.62 1.14
CA ALA A 117 -22.55 13.21 0.70
C ALA A 117 -22.66 13.26 -0.83
N GLY A 118 -21.53 13.03 -1.52
CA GLY A 118 -21.39 13.05 -2.98
C GLY A 118 -20.56 14.21 -3.53
N SER A 119 -20.18 15.19 -2.70
CA SER A 119 -19.21 16.25 -3.08
C SER A 119 -17.82 15.96 -2.51
N THR A 120 -16.79 16.38 -3.23
CA THR A 120 -15.39 16.20 -2.81
C THR A 120 -15.14 16.80 -1.43
N THR A 121 -14.78 15.93 -0.48
CA THR A 121 -14.56 16.29 0.93
C THR A 121 -13.13 15.89 1.28
N THR A 122 -12.31 16.87 1.64
CA THR A 122 -10.85 16.72 1.58
C THR A 122 -10.16 17.02 2.90
N LEU A 123 -9.28 16.12 3.32
CA LEU A 123 -8.19 16.41 4.25
C LEU A 123 -6.91 16.61 3.44
N ARG A 124 -6.36 17.82 3.43
CA ARG A 124 -5.13 18.15 2.70
C ARG A 124 -3.96 18.31 3.67
N ILE A 125 -2.84 17.68 3.35
CA ILE A 125 -1.69 17.55 4.27
C ILE A 125 -0.35 17.87 3.61
N GLY A 126 0.63 18.31 4.41
CA GLY A 126 2.04 18.28 4.04
C GLY A 126 2.70 16.94 4.41
N ASN A 127 3.96 16.99 4.82
CA ASN A 127 4.54 15.90 5.60
C ASN A 127 3.90 15.91 6.97
N ILE A 128 3.25 14.81 7.37
CA ILE A 128 2.48 14.76 8.62
C ILE A 128 2.56 13.39 9.27
N THR A 129 2.48 13.39 10.61
CA THR A 129 2.25 12.18 11.40
C THR A 129 0.87 12.24 12.03
N PHE A 130 0.04 11.25 11.73
CA PHE A 130 -1.17 10.94 12.48
C PHE A 130 -0.78 10.04 13.64
N SER A 131 -0.91 10.54 14.86
CA SER A 131 -0.54 9.85 16.10
C SER A 131 -1.73 9.73 17.03
N GLY A 132 -1.58 8.96 18.11
CA GLY A 132 -2.66 8.66 19.05
C GLY A 132 -3.42 7.38 18.69
N THR A 133 -4.48 7.10 19.42
CA THR A 133 -5.28 5.85 19.28
C THR A 133 -6.60 6.05 18.54
N GLY A 134 -6.82 7.25 18.01
CA GLY A 134 -8.06 7.65 17.37
C GLY A 134 -8.20 7.16 15.94
N VAL A 135 -9.26 7.64 15.30
CA VAL A 135 -9.65 7.22 13.96
C VAL A 135 -9.78 8.41 13.01
N VAL A 136 -9.24 8.29 11.81
CA VAL A 136 -9.68 9.10 10.65
C VAL A 136 -10.70 8.28 9.86
N ASN A 137 -11.95 8.75 9.80
CA ASN A 137 -13.08 8.02 9.23
C ASN A 137 -13.59 8.68 7.93
N LEU A 138 -13.41 8.03 6.79
CA LEU A 138 -13.74 8.56 5.47
C LEU A 138 -15.15 8.22 4.97
N SER A 139 -16.14 8.05 5.85
CA SER A 139 -17.53 7.65 5.53
C SER A 139 -17.64 6.58 4.41
N ASN A 140 -18.80 6.41 3.76
CA ASN A 140 -18.99 5.41 2.69
C ASN A 140 -19.18 6.10 1.32
N GLN A 141 -18.25 6.98 0.95
CA GLN A 141 -18.31 7.71 -0.32
C GLN A 141 -16.96 7.81 -1.02
N ALA A 142 -16.97 7.71 -2.34
CA ALA A 142 -15.77 7.75 -3.18
C ALA A 142 -15.12 9.15 -3.21
N GLN A 143 -15.89 10.20 -2.92
CA GLN A 143 -15.44 11.58 -2.98
C GLN A 143 -14.70 12.05 -1.71
N ASN A 144 -14.55 11.19 -0.70
CA ASN A 144 -13.65 11.46 0.41
C ASN A 144 -12.20 11.31 -0.03
N ARG A 145 -11.36 12.26 0.40
CA ARG A 145 -9.98 12.32 -0.08
C ARG A 145 -9.01 12.80 1.00
N ILE A 146 -8.02 11.98 1.32
CA ILE A 146 -6.77 12.43 1.96
C ILE A 146 -5.77 12.69 0.85
N THR A 147 -5.27 13.93 0.74
CA THR A 147 -4.38 14.33 -0.35
C THR A 147 -3.18 15.14 0.11
N GLY A 148 -2.06 14.97 -0.56
CA GLY A 148 -0.87 15.78 -0.36
C GLY A 148 -1.04 17.20 -0.90
N SER A 149 -0.33 18.13 -0.28
CA SER A 149 -0.14 19.50 -0.77
C SER A 149 0.96 19.57 -1.83
N SER A 150 1.78 18.52 -1.95
CA SER A 150 2.77 18.30 -2.99
C SER A 150 2.95 16.80 -3.26
N SER A 151 3.54 16.44 -4.39
CA SER A 151 3.87 15.04 -4.72
C SER A 151 4.98 14.42 -3.84
N LEU A 152 5.58 15.22 -2.96
CA LEU A 152 6.59 14.81 -1.99
C LEU A 152 6.03 14.68 -0.56
N SER A 153 4.76 15.06 -0.34
CA SER A 153 4.11 14.99 0.97
C SER A 153 4.06 13.54 1.45
N VAL A 154 4.46 13.25 2.68
CA VAL A 154 4.37 11.91 3.28
C VAL A 154 3.35 11.89 4.40
N LEU A 155 2.38 10.98 4.30
CA LEU A 155 1.48 10.61 5.38
C LEU A 155 2.12 9.49 6.21
N THR A 156 2.42 9.77 7.48
CA THR A 156 2.75 8.73 8.45
C THR A 156 1.52 8.41 9.29
N ASN A 157 1.00 7.18 9.16
CA ASN A 157 -0.04 6.65 10.05
C ASN A 157 0.66 5.88 11.17
N ALA A 158 0.83 6.50 12.34
CA ALA A 158 1.63 5.91 13.42
C ALA A 158 0.97 4.65 14.01
N ALA A 159 1.78 3.84 14.69
CA ALA A 159 1.28 2.67 15.41
C ALA A 159 0.17 3.06 16.40
N GLY A 160 -0.89 2.26 16.44
CA GLY A 160 -2.09 2.50 17.26
C GLY A 160 -3.15 3.41 16.64
N HIS A 161 -2.83 4.16 15.57
CA HIS A 161 -3.80 4.99 14.86
C HIS A 161 -4.48 4.24 13.72
N THR A 162 -5.75 4.56 13.44
CA THR A 162 -6.55 3.94 12.38
C THR A 162 -7.01 4.95 11.34
N ILE A 163 -6.90 4.60 10.06
CA ILE A 163 -7.59 5.26 8.95
C ILE A 163 -8.58 4.26 8.38
N GLN A 164 -9.85 4.63 8.19
CA GLN A 164 -10.85 3.68 7.70
C GLN A 164 -11.93 4.36 6.84
N GLY A 165 -12.73 3.55 6.15
CA GLY A 165 -13.88 4.00 5.36
C GLY A 165 -13.68 3.81 3.87
N SER A 166 -14.20 4.75 3.07
CA SER A 166 -14.14 4.76 1.60
C SER A 166 -13.47 6.00 1.04
N GLY A 167 -13.10 5.99 -0.23
CA GLY A 167 -12.56 7.17 -0.91
C GLY A 167 -11.13 6.96 -1.36
N SER A 168 -10.27 7.96 -1.16
CA SER A 168 -8.90 7.90 -1.68
C SER A 168 -7.84 8.49 -0.73
N ILE A 169 -6.69 7.80 -0.68
CA ILE A 169 -5.41 8.33 -0.18
C ILE A 169 -4.53 8.52 -1.41
N THR A 170 -4.29 9.79 -1.79
CA THR A 170 -3.70 10.11 -3.10
C THR A 170 -2.71 11.27 -3.02
N GLN A 171 -1.80 11.36 -4.01
CA GLN A 171 -0.82 12.45 -4.11
C GLN A 171 0.06 12.58 -2.86
N VAL A 172 0.31 11.47 -2.16
CA VAL A 172 1.19 11.38 -0.99
C VAL A 172 2.12 10.18 -1.12
N GLY A 173 3.27 10.23 -0.45
CA GLY A 173 3.91 9.04 0.07
C GLY A 173 3.19 8.52 1.30
N LEU A 174 3.45 7.27 1.66
CA LEU A 174 2.84 6.61 2.81
C LEU A 174 3.94 5.97 3.65
N ASN A 175 3.82 6.13 4.96
CA ASN A 175 4.52 5.32 5.96
C ASN A 175 3.46 4.79 6.93
N ASN A 176 2.88 3.63 6.61
CA ASN A 176 1.85 3.03 7.44
C ASN A 176 2.47 2.12 8.51
N GLN A 177 2.31 2.49 9.78
CA GLN A 177 2.69 1.70 10.95
C GLN A 177 1.47 1.27 11.79
N GLY A 178 0.32 1.89 11.53
CA GLY A 178 -0.98 1.56 12.14
C GLY A 178 -1.87 0.73 11.21
N LEU A 179 -3.18 0.92 11.34
CA LEU A 179 -4.19 0.25 10.51
C LEU A 179 -4.75 1.21 9.45
N ILE A 180 -4.81 0.75 8.20
CA ILE A 180 -5.66 1.35 7.15
C ILE A 180 -6.67 0.30 6.71
N ASP A 181 -7.96 0.54 6.92
CA ASP A 181 -9.02 -0.44 6.71
C ASP A 181 -10.13 0.04 5.75
N ALA A 182 -10.24 -0.63 4.60
CA ALA A 182 -11.36 -0.48 3.68
C ALA A 182 -12.56 -1.30 4.18
N ASN A 183 -13.36 -0.69 5.05
CA ASN A 183 -14.40 -1.37 5.82
C ASN A 183 -15.84 -1.01 5.39
N GLN A 184 -16.00 -0.54 4.15
CA GLN A 184 -17.26 -0.05 3.59
C GLN A 184 -17.49 -0.60 2.18
N SER A 185 -18.75 -0.57 1.73
CA SER A 185 -19.14 -1.10 0.41
C SER A 185 -18.52 -0.30 -0.75
N VAL A 186 -18.30 1.00 -0.59
CA VAL A 186 -17.54 1.80 -1.56
C VAL A 186 -16.05 1.59 -1.30
N PRO A 187 -15.21 1.32 -2.33
CA PRO A 187 -13.80 1.04 -2.11
C PRO A 187 -13.01 2.19 -1.46
N LEU A 188 -11.96 1.83 -0.74
CA LEU A 188 -10.87 2.73 -0.39
C LEU A 188 -9.72 2.50 -1.37
N THR A 189 -9.27 3.56 -2.04
CA THR A 189 -8.16 3.49 -3.01
C THR A 189 -6.91 4.15 -2.47
N ILE A 190 -5.80 3.42 -2.45
CA ILE A 190 -4.46 3.95 -2.20
C ILE A 190 -3.76 4.14 -3.54
N SER A 191 -3.43 5.39 -3.88
CA SER A 191 -2.70 5.76 -5.10
C SER A 191 -1.57 6.72 -4.75
N LEU A 192 -0.42 6.16 -4.40
CA LEU A 192 0.70 6.94 -3.88
C LEU A 192 1.40 7.69 -5.00
N SER A 193 2.01 8.83 -4.65
CA SER A 193 2.85 9.56 -5.59
C SER A 193 4.13 8.77 -5.87
N SER A 194 4.42 8.53 -7.15
CA SER A 194 5.66 7.87 -7.59
C SER A 194 6.93 8.66 -7.25
N THR A 195 6.81 9.97 -7.02
CA THR A 195 7.94 10.84 -6.63
C THR A 195 8.11 10.96 -5.12
N ALA A 196 7.19 10.43 -4.32
CA ALA A 196 7.28 10.54 -2.88
C ALA A 196 8.48 9.73 -2.34
N PRO A 197 9.18 10.26 -1.32
CA PRO A 197 10.40 9.62 -0.80
C PRO A 197 10.11 8.35 0.00
N THR A 198 8.86 8.12 0.44
CA THR A 198 8.49 6.98 1.28
C THR A 198 7.17 6.39 0.81
N ARG A 199 7.17 5.08 0.59
CA ARG A 199 5.99 4.27 0.24
C ARG A 199 6.14 2.92 0.96
N SER A 200 5.94 2.92 2.27
CA SER A 200 6.13 1.79 3.16
C SER A 200 4.88 1.41 3.95
N ASN A 201 4.75 0.12 4.23
CA ASN A 201 3.79 -0.47 5.15
C ASN A 201 4.50 -1.45 6.09
N SER A 202 4.63 -1.07 7.36
CA SER A 202 5.05 -1.96 8.45
C SER A 202 3.92 -2.26 9.44
N GLY A 203 2.75 -1.66 9.23
CA GLY A 203 1.51 -1.99 9.91
C GLY A 203 0.61 -2.88 9.06
N THR A 204 -0.68 -2.57 9.02
CA THR A 204 -1.68 -3.36 8.30
C THR A 204 -2.44 -2.52 7.28
N LEU A 205 -2.48 -3.02 6.04
CA LEU A 205 -3.45 -2.62 5.02
C LEU A 205 -4.53 -3.71 4.93
N GLN A 206 -5.78 -3.36 5.22
CA GLN A 206 -6.87 -4.33 5.37
C GLN A 206 -8.08 -3.97 4.49
N ALA A 207 -8.78 -5.01 4.04
CA ALA A 207 -10.18 -4.92 3.67
C ALA A 207 -11.01 -5.78 4.63
N SER A 208 -12.09 -5.22 5.18
CA SER A 208 -13.00 -5.88 6.12
C SER A 208 -14.46 -5.57 5.82
N ASN A 209 -15.41 -6.27 6.46
CA ASN A 209 -16.85 -6.01 6.36
C ASN A 209 -17.39 -5.94 4.91
N SER A 210 -16.99 -6.91 4.07
CA SER A 210 -17.29 -6.92 2.62
C SER A 210 -16.74 -5.73 1.83
N GLY A 211 -15.83 -4.95 2.43
CA GLY A 211 -15.18 -3.83 1.78
C GLY A 211 -14.09 -4.24 0.80
N THR A 212 -13.68 -3.28 -0.02
CA THR A 212 -12.62 -3.45 -1.01
C THR A 212 -11.52 -2.40 -0.82
N LEU A 213 -10.30 -2.86 -0.56
CA LEU A 213 -9.10 -2.03 -0.61
C LEU A 213 -8.47 -2.13 -1.99
N ILE A 214 -8.26 -1.01 -2.67
CA ILE A 214 -7.59 -0.96 -3.98
C ILE A 214 -6.21 -0.34 -3.78
N ILE A 215 -5.15 -1.10 -4.03
CA ILE A 215 -3.79 -0.58 -4.17
C ILE A 215 -3.58 -0.33 -5.66
N ASN A 216 -3.33 0.92 -6.03
CA ASN A 216 -3.30 1.32 -7.43
C ASN A 216 -1.99 2.04 -7.80
N SER A 217 -1.34 1.59 -8.88
CA SER A 217 -0.16 2.24 -9.48
C SER A 217 0.95 2.59 -8.47
N THR A 218 1.21 1.68 -7.54
CA THR A 218 2.07 1.92 -6.38
C THR A 218 3.13 0.82 -6.24
N THR A 219 4.38 1.22 -6.08
CA THR A 219 5.44 0.39 -5.49
C THR A 219 5.40 0.61 -3.98
N LEU A 220 5.25 -0.47 -3.22
CA LEU A 220 5.12 -0.47 -1.78
C LEU A 220 6.16 -1.43 -1.17
N ASP A 221 6.99 -0.90 -0.29
CA ASP A 221 7.79 -1.70 0.63
C ASP A 221 6.88 -2.16 1.78
N ASN A 222 6.62 -3.46 1.85
CA ASN A 222 5.73 -4.06 2.83
C ASN A 222 6.53 -4.81 3.92
N THR A 223 7.82 -4.49 4.09
CA THR A 223 8.68 -5.12 5.10
C THR A 223 8.10 -5.02 6.50
N GLY A 224 7.87 -6.19 7.12
CA GLY A 224 7.28 -6.31 8.46
C GLY A 224 5.78 -5.99 8.52
N GLY A 225 5.16 -5.64 7.40
CA GLY A 225 3.75 -5.33 7.30
C GLY A 225 2.89 -6.48 6.78
N VAL A 226 1.58 -6.30 6.91
CA VAL A 226 0.55 -7.23 6.42
C VAL A 226 -0.39 -6.51 5.46
N ILE A 227 -0.69 -7.15 4.33
CA ILE A 227 -1.79 -6.79 3.44
C ILE A 227 -2.80 -7.93 3.48
N GLN A 228 -4.04 -7.66 3.91
CA GLN A 228 -5.02 -8.72 4.12
C GLN A 228 -6.44 -8.40 3.67
N ALA A 229 -7.14 -9.44 3.21
CA ALA A 229 -8.58 -9.42 2.97
C ALA A 229 -9.27 -10.37 3.96
N LEU A 230 -10.08 -9.83 4.87
CA LEU A 230 -10.88 -10.65 5.78
C LEU A 230 -12.04 -11.34 5.05
N ASP A 231 -12.87 -12.06 5.79
CA ASP A 231 -14.00 -12.80 5.22
C ASP A 231 -14.93 -11.88 4.38
N ALA A 232 -15.31 -12.37 3.21
CA ALA A 232 -16.10 -11.69 2.20
C ALA A 232 -15.52 -10.35 1.67
N SER A 233 -14.27 -10.01 2.03
CA SER A 233 -13.59 -8.78 1.63
C SER A 233 -12.56 -9.00 0.52
N LYS A 234 -12.07 -7.90 -0.06
CA LYS A 234 -11.14 -7.96 -1.19
C LYS A 234 -10.02 -6.92 -1.09
N VAL A 235 -8.80 -7.34 -1.37
CA VAL A 235 -7.71 -6.43 -1.75
C VAL A 235 -7.50 -6.54 -3.26
N GLN A 236 -7.46 -5.43 -3.98
CA GLN A 236 -7.18 -5.40 -5.41
C GLN A 236 -5.80 -4.79 -5.70
N LEU A 237 -4.95 -5.53 -6.41
CA LEU A 237 -3.67 -5.04 -6.93
C LEU A 237 -3.88 -4.53 -8.36
N ASN A 238 -4.15 -3.23 -8.49
CA ASN A 238 -4.60 -2.62 -9.73
C ASN A 238 -3.51 -1.77 -10.42
N SER A 239 -3.24 -2.08 -11.69
CA SER A 239 -2.38 -1.30 -12.60
C SER A 239 -0.97 -1.01 -12.06
N ASN A 240 0.05 -1.77 -12.46
CA ASN A 240 1.46 -1.52 -12.09
C ASN A 240 1.74 -1.48 -10.57
N VAL A 241 1.14 -2.38 -9.80
CA VAL A 241 1.46 -2.51 -8.37
C VAL A 241 2.74 -3.32 -8.21
N SER A 242 3.65 -2.92 -7.32
CA SER A 242 4.77 -3.76 -6.87
C SER A 242 4.73 -3.83 -5.35
N ILE A 243 4.66 -5.03 -4.78
CA ILE A 243 4.75 -5.27 -3.35
C ILE A 243 6.05 -6.03 -3.09
N ASN A 244 6.88 -5.47 -2.23
CA ASN A 244 8.14 -6.07 -1.83
C ASN A 244 8.04 -6.48 -0.36
N ASP A 245 8.44 -7.70 -0.04
CA ASP A 245 8.48 -8.24 1.32
C ASP A 245 7.12 -8.34 2.04
N GLY A 246 7.17 -8.87 3.27
CA GLY A 246 6.03 -8.93 4.19
C GLY A 246 5.02 -10.01 3.87
N VAL A 247 3.85 -9.91 4.50
CA VAL A 247 2.81 -10.95 4.47
C VAL A 247 1.60 -10.51 3.66
N LEU A 248 1.14 -11.41 2.79
CA LEU A 248 -0.14 -11.35 2.10
C LEU A 248 -1.06 -12.43 2.69
N ASP A 249 -2.21 -12.03 3.24
CA ASP A 249 -3.10 -12.94 3.97
C ASP A 249 -4.58 -12.79 3.59
N THR A 250 -5.36 -13.84 3.80
CA THR A 250 -6.81 -13.83 3.63
C THR A 250 -7.51 -14.70 4.66
N ALA A 251 -8.69 -14.30 5.12
CA ALA A 251 -9.53 -15.11 6.01
C ALA A 251 -10.87 -15.48 5.35
N GLY A 252 -11.39 -16.66 5.65
CA GLY A 252 -12.69 -17.13 5.14
C GLY A 252 -12.75 -17.09 3.61
N THR A 253 -13.69 -16.33 3.07
CA THR A 253 -13.86 -16.11 1.62
C THR A 253 -13.11 -14.89 1.09
N GLY A 254 -12.26 -14.25 1.90
CA GLY A 254 -11.40 -13.15 1.49
C GLY A 254 -10.53 -13.49 0.28
N VAL A 255 -10.13 -12.48 -0.48
CA VAL A 255 -9.28 -12.65 -1.67
C VAL A 255 -8.38 -11.45 -1.92
N ILE A 256 -7.15 -11.72 -2.33
CA ILE A 256 -6.26 -10.74 -2.96
C ILE A 256 -6.36 -10.95 -4.46
N GLU A 257 -6.91 -9.98 -5.17
CA GLU A 257 -7.20 -10.06 -6.60
C GLU A 257 -6.21 -9.22 -7.40
N VAL A 258 -5.49 -9.85 -8.32
CA VAL A 258 -4.65 -9.16 -9.29
C VAL A 258 -5.50 -8.74 -10.48
N THR A 259 -5.80 -7.45 -10.54
CA THR A 259 -6.56 -6.81 -11.63
C THR A 259 -5.66 -6.03 -12.59
N SER A 260 -4.34 -6.07 -12.36
CA SER A 260 -3.29 -5.43 -13.15
C SER A 260 -3.16 -6.06 -14.54
N GLY A 261 -2.95 -5.23 -15.57
CA GLY A 261 -2.90 -5.71 -16.96
C GLY A 261 -1.76 -6.69 -17.24
N ALA A 262 -1.67 -7.21 -18.46
CA ALA A 262 -0.60 -8.11 -18.84
C ALA A 262 0.77 -7.38 -18.97
N TYR A 263 1.85 -8.16 -18.96
CA TYR A 263 3.23 -7.72 -19.25
C TYR A 263 3.71 -6.54 -18.39
N THR A 264 4.02 -5.38 -19.00
CA THR A 264 4.57 -4.20 -18.30
C THR A 264 3.66 -3.68 -17.19
N SER A 265 2.35 -3.85 -17.39
CA SER A 265 1.31 -3.39 -16.46
C SER A 265 0.91 -4.38 -15.38
N SER A 266 1.59 -5.54 -15.32
CA SER A 266 1.35 -6.58 -14.32
C SER A 266 1.63 -6.11 -12.90
N ALA A 267 0.94 -6.73 -11.93
CA ALA A 267 1.35 -6.63 -10.55
C ALA A 267 2.67 -7.39 -10.37
N ARG A 268 3.53 -6.95 -9.47
CA ARG A 268 4.78 -7.61 -9.13
C ARG A 268 4.82 -7.92 -7.64
N LEU A 269 5.17 -9.14 -7.29
CA LEU A 269 5.44 -9.58 -5.94
C LEU A 269 6.91 -9.99 -5.87
N GLU A 270 7.64 -9.47 -4.89
CA GLU A 270 9.04 -9.77 -4.65
C GLU A 270 9.25 -10.10 -3.18
N ASP A 271 9.83 -11.27 -2.91
CA ASP A 271 10.20 -11.71 -1.55
C ASP A 271 9.04 -11.72 -0.52
N VAL A 272 7.79 -11.86 -1.00
CA VAL A 272 6.61 -11.88 -0.13
C VAL A 272 6.33 -13.29 0.42
N THR A 273 5.70 -13.32 1.60
CA THR A 273 5.06 -14.53 2.14
C THR A 273 3.55 -14.48 1.88
N ASN A 274 3.05 -15.37 1.03
CA ASN A 274 1.60 -15.55 0.82
C ASN A 274 1.06 -16.66 1.73
N GLN A 275 0.22 -16.29 2.70
CA GLN A 275 -0.53 -17.23 3.55
C GLN A 275 -1.99 -17.38 3.10
N GLY A 276 -2.43 -16.52 2.17
CA GLY A 276 -3.83 -16.43 1.76
C GLY A 276 -4.11 -16.90 0.33
N ARG A 277 -5.27 -16.47 -0.16
CA ARG A 277 -5.76 -16.71 -1.52
C ARG A 277 -5.48 -15.51 -2.42
N ILE A 278 -4.55 -15.69 -3.36
CA ILE A 278 -4.29 -14.74 -4.45
C ILE A 278 -4.94 -15.27 -5.74
N GLU A 279 -5.67 -14.39 -6.44
CA GLU A 279 -6.31 -14.71 -7.71
C GLU A 279 -5.86 -13.75 -8.81
N VAL A 280 -5.23 -14.29 -9.86
CA VAL A 280 -4.88 -13.55 -11.07
C VAL A 280 -6.01 -13.67 -12.07
N GLN A 281 -6.80 -12.60 -12.19
CA GLN A 281 -7.98 -12.61 -13.05
C GLN A 281 -7.65 -12.90 -14.52
N ASN A 282 -8.67 -13.28 -15.28
CA ASN A 282 -8.58 -13.51 -16.72
C ASN A 282 -8.00 -12.28 -17.46
N GLY A 283 -7.02 -12.51 -18.34
CA GLY A 283 -6.36 -11.42 -19.08
C GLY A 283 -5.49 -10.49 -18.23
N ARG A 284 -5.16 -10.87 -16.99
CA ARG A 284 -4.31 -10.13 -16.05
C ARG A 284 -2.97 -10.81 -15.82
N GLY A 285 -2.01 -10.03 -15.35
CA GLY A 285 -0.63 -10.49 -15.15
C GLY A 285 -0.15 -10.32 -13.72
N LEU A 286 0.53 -11.35 -13.21
CA LEU A 286 1.34 -11.32 -12.01
C LEU A 286 2.79 -11.59 -12.40
N THR A 287 3.73 -10.79 -11.90
CA THR A 287 5.17 -11.05 -11.95
C THR A 287 5.62 -11.50 -10.58
N VAL A 288 6.38 -12.59 -10.51
CA VAL A 288 7.06 -13.04 -9.30
C VAL A 288 8.57 -12.81 -9.45
N ALA A 289 9.21 -12.36 -8.38
CA ALA A 289 10.64 -12.11 -8.32
C ALA A 289 11.19 -12.54 -6.95
N GLY A 290 12.47 -12.89 -6.91
CA GLY A 290 13.09 -13.41 -5.69
C GLY A 290 12.43 -14.71 -5.23
N THR A 291 12.20 -14.84 -3.92
CA THR A 291 11.54 -16.00 -3.32
C THR A 291 10.14 -15.66 -2.81
N ILE A 292 9.12 -16.21 -3.46
CA ILE A 292 7.76 -16.16 -2.95
C ILE A 292 7.58 -17.36 -2.01
N THR A 293 7.43 -17.10 -0.71
CA THR A 293 7.04 -18.15 0.25
C THR A 293 5.53 -18.29 0.17
N ASN A 294 5.05 -19.26 -0.60
CA ASN A 294 3.63 -19.50 -0.81
C ASN A 294 3.16 -20.66 0.07
N ASP A 295 2.53 -20.34 1.21
CA ASP A 295 1.85 -21.30 2.08
C ASP A 295 0.33 -21.32 1.85
N GLY A 296 -0.18 -20.38 1.06
CA GLY A 296 -1.57 -20.32 0.60
C GLY A 296 -1.73 -20.82 -0.84
N THR A 297 -2.58 -20.13 -1.60
CA THR A 297 -2.80 -20.43 -3.02
C THR A 297 -2.63 -19.21 -3.90
N ILE A 298 -1.91 -19.37 -5.01
CA ILE A 298 -1.91 -18.43 -6.14
C ILE A 298 -2.69 -19.09 -7.27
N THR A 299 -3.86 -18.58 -7.62
CA THR A 299 -4.69 -19.14 -8.70
C THR A 299 -4.61 -18.27 -9.94
N LEU A 300 -4.25 -18.89 -11.07
CA LEU A 300 -4.27 -18.25 -12.39
C LEU A 300 -5.55 -18.56 -13.13
N ASN A 301 -6.18 -17.53 -13.69
CA ASN A 301 -7.36 -17.62 -14.54
C ASN A 301 -8.56 -18.33 -13.86
N PRO A 302 -9.02 -17.87 -12.68
CA PRO A 302 -10.07 -18.55 -11.92
C PRO A 302 -11.44 -18.57 -12.62
N GLN A 303 -11.66 -17.74 -13.65
CA GLN A 303 -12.89 -17.74 -14.45
C GLN A 303 -12.74 -18.37 -15.85
N SER A 304 -11.56 -18.91 -16.17
CA SER A 304 -11.25 -19.67 -17.40
C SER A 304 -11.68 -19.03 -18.73
N SER A 305 -11.70 -17.70 -18.84
CA SER A 305 -12.31 -16.98 -19.98
C SER A 305 -11.31 -16.25 -20.90
N SER A 306 -10.10 -15.96 -20.43
CA SER A 306 -9.01 -15.38 -21.22
C SER A 306 -7.68 -15.75 -20.59
N THR A 307 -6.60 -15.85 -21.37
CA THR A 307 -5.29 -16.23 -20.84
C THR A 307 -4.85 -15.29 -19.72
N SER A 308 -4.52 -15.84 -18.55
CA SER A 308 -3.82 -15.10 -17.48
C SER A 308 -2.31 -15.33 -17.59
N TYR A 309 -1.53 -14.44 -16.97
CA TYR A 309 -0.09 -14.42 -17.15
C TYR A 309 0.62 -14.50 -15.81
N LEU A 310 1.55 -15.44 -15.70
CA LEU A 310 2.58 -15.45 -14.68
C LEU A 310 3.90 -15.04 -15.35
N HIS A 311 4.60 -14.09 -14.76
CA HIS A 311 5.88 -13.63 -15.27
C HIS A 311 7.00 -13.82 -14.26
N VAL A 312 8.22 -13.98 -14.78
CA VAL A 312 9.47 -13.75 -14.03
C VAL A 312 10.17 -12.56 -14.68
N ASP A 313 10.86 -11.73 -13.89
CA ASP A 313 11.63 -10.61 -14.45
C ASP A 313 12.69 -11.10 -15.46
N ASN A 314 12.97 -10.27 -16.47
CA ASN A 314 13.73 -10.68 -17.64
C ASN A 314 15.20 -11.03 -17.31
N GLY A 315 15.60 -12.27 -17.55
CA GLY A 315 16.95 -12.77 -17.21
C GLY A 315 17.09 -13.28 -15.78
N GLU A 316 16.00 -13.30 -15.02
CA GLU A 316 16.02 -13.63 -13.59
C GLU A 316 15.50 -15.04 -13.32
N THR A 317 15.73 -15.47 -12.08
CA THR A 317 15.11 -16.66 -11.49
C THR A 317 14.15 -16.22 -10.39
N ALA A 318 12.95 -16.80 -10.37
CA ALA A 318 12.02 -16.67 -9.25
C ALA A 318 11.73 -18.05 -8.66
N THR A 319 11.57 -18.11 -7.33
CA THR A 319 11.29 -19.35 -6.60
C THR A 319 9.91 -19.28 -5.96
N LEU A 320 9.08 -20.28 -6.20
CA LEU A 320 7.89 -20.57 -5.42
C LEU A 320 8.26 -21.61 -4.38
N SER A 321 8.36 -21.19 -3.13
CA SER A 321 8.64 -22.04 -1.97
C SER A 321 7.40 -22.12 -1.07
N GLY A 322 7.53 -22.76 0.09
CA GLY A 322 6.40 -22.97 1.01
C GLY A 322 5.55 -24.17 0.63
N THR A 323 4.56 -24.45 1.46
CA THR A 323 3.74 -25.68 1.38
C THR A 323 2.47 -25.54 0.55
N GLY A 324 2.25 -24.35 0.00
CA GLY A 324 1.07 -23.96 -0.76
C GLY A 324 1.10 -24.43 -2.21
N ALA A 325 0.20 -23.85 -3.01
CA ALA A 325 0.06 -24.22 -4.41
C ALA A 325 -0.05 -23.03 -5.37
N LEU A 326 0.58 -23.17 -6.55
CA LEU A 326 0.22 -22.47 -7.77
C LEU A 326 -0.86 -23.29 -8.50
N VAL A 327 -2.06 -22.74 -8.59
CA VAL A 327 -3.22 -23.39 -9.21
C VAL A 327 -3.46 -22.81 -10.59
N ILE A 328 -3.42 -23.68 -11.60
CA ILE A 328 -3.76 -23.34 -12.99
C ILE A 328 -5.23 -23.69 -13.18
N ALA A 329 -6.13 -22.70 -13.22
CA ALA A 329 -7.58 -22.91 -13.35
C ALA A 329 -8.12 -22.70 -14.77
N GLY A 330 -7.25 -22.33 -15.70
CA GLY A 330 -7.59 -22.18 -17.11
C GLY A 330 -6.33 -21.98 -17.93
N ASN A 331 -6.48 -21.46 -19.15
CA ASN A 331 -5.33 -21.15 -19.99
C ASN A 331 -4.46 -20.08 -19.32
N SER A 332 -3.20 -20.42 -19.10
CA SER A 332 -2.22 -19.54 -18.47
C SER A 332 -0.92 -19.57 -19.24
N LEU A 333 -0.23 -18.43 -19.26
CA LEU A 333 1.08 -18.30 -19.86
C LEU A 333 2.12 -17.98 -18.78
N LEU A 334 3.19 -18.76 -18.73
CA LEU A 334 4.43 -18.43 -18.07
C LEU A 334 5.41 -17.84 -19.09
N SER A 335 5.84 -16.61 -18.86
CA SER A 335 6.82 -15.94 -19.72
C SER A 335 7.69 -15.00 -18.91
N ASN A 336 8.70 -14.42 -19.54
CA ASN A 336 9.40 -13.30 -18.92
C ASN A 336 8.51 -12.04 -18.92
N ARG A 337 8.75 -11.12 -17.98
CA ARG A 337 8.15 -9.79 -17.99
C ARG A 337 8.86 -8.95 -19.06
N SER A 338 8.22 -8.76 -20.21
CA SER A 338 8.76 -7.97 -21.32
C SER A 338 8.28 -6.50 -21.26
N GLY A 339 9.16 -5.58 -21.66
CA GLY A 339 8.84 -4.15 -21.88
C GLY A 339 7.87 -3.90 -23.05
N ASN A 340 7.60 -4.94 -23.86
CA ASN A 340 6.79 -4.89 -25.08
C ASN A 340 5.77 -6.04 -25.08
N SER A 341 4.58 -5.78 -25.62
CA SER A 341 3.43 -6.70 -25.67
C SER A 341 3.65 -7.97 -26.50
N THR A 342 4.73 -8.03 -27.29
CA THR A 342 5.13 -9.24 -28.02
C THR A 342 6.23 -9.94 -27.24
N GLN A 343 5.86 -11.10 -26.72
CA GLN A 343 6.71 -12.12 -26.13
C GLN A 343 7.97 -12.37 -26.98
N ASP A 344 9.05 -12.76 -26.30
CA ASP A 344 10.39 -13.04 -26.83
C ASP A 344 11.39 -11.89 -26.61
N THR A 345 11.85 -11.75 -25.37
CA THR A 345 13.16 -11.16 -25.12
C THR A 345 14.15 -12.32 -24.94
N ALA A 346 15.32 -12.21 -25.58
CA ALA A 346 16.32 -13.27 -25.70
C ALA A 346 16.91 -13.82 -24.37
N ASN A 347 16.55 -13.24 -23.22
CA ASN A 347 17.07 -13.67 -21.94
C ASN A 347 16.21 -14.80 -21.40
N ALA A 348 16.85 -15.91 -21.08
CA ALA A 348 16.19 -17.03 -20.40
C ALA A 348 15.73 -16.60 -19.01
N ILE A 349 14.61 -17.16 -18.57
CA ILE A 349 14.13 -17.05 -17.19
C ILE A 349 13.94 -18.44 -16.58
N THR A 350 14.00 -18.51 -15.26
CA THR A 350 13.69 -19.74 -14.53
C THR A 350 12.59 -19.48 -13.50
N LEU A 351 11.57 -20.33 -13.49
CA LEU A 351 10.66 -20.46 -12.36
C LEU A 351 11.00 -21.76 -11.63
N VAL A 352 11.39 -21.66 -10.36
CA VAL A 352 11.64 -22.81 -9.50
C VAL A 352 10.34 -23.14 -8.75
N ASN A 353 9.87 -24.37 -8.89
CA ASN A 353 8.88 -24.97 -7.99
C ASN A 353 9.65 -25.73 -6.91
N ASP A 354 9.83 -25.13 -5.74
CA ASP A 354 10.68 -25.71 -4.69
C ASP A 354 10.06 -26.97 -4.06
N THR A 355 10.86 -27.71 -3.32
CA THR A 355 10.64 -29.10 -2.84
C THR A 355 9.27 -29.34 -2.19
N ASP A 356 8.78 -28.39 -1.40
CA ASP A 356 7.51 -28.52 -0.68
C ASP A 356 6.31 -27.89 -1.43
N HIS A 357 6.58 -27.17 -2.53
CA HIS A 357 5.57 -26.43 -3.26
C HIS A 357 4.92 -27.28 -4.36
N THR A 358 3.63 -27.00 -4.61
CA THR A 358 2.85 -27.72 -5.62
C THR A 358 2.42 -26.80 -6.77
N ILE A 359 2.62 -27.23 -8.01
CA ILE A 359 1.91 -26.72 -9.19
C ILE A 359 0.80 -27.70 -9.52
N ARG A 360 -0.45 -27.24 -9.61
CA ARG A 360 -1.59 -28.13 -9.92
C ARG A 360 -2.66 -27.52 -10.80
N GLY A 361 -3.50 -28.36 -11.39
CA GLY A 361 -4.75 -27.92 -11.99
C GLY A 361 -5.78 -27.47 -10.94
N ALA A 362 -6.90 -26.90 -11.41
CA ALA A 362 -8.00 -26.48 -10.54
C ALA A 362 -8.64 -27.62 -9.75
N GLY A 363 -8.58 -28.86 -10.26
CA GLY A 363 -9.28 -29.99 -9.66
C GLY A 363 -10.81 -29.92 -9.83
N ASP A 364 -11.30 -29.25 -10.86
CA ASP A 364 -12.73 -29.11 -11.20
C ASP A 364 -13.21 -30.09 -12.29
N GLY A 365 -12.37 -31.06 -12.67
CA GLY A 365 -12.60 -32.01 -13.76
C GLY A 365 -12.43 -31.40 -15.17
N GLY A 366 -12.06 -30.13 -15.27
CA GLY A 366 -11.77 -29.43 -16.52
C GLY A 366 -10.34 -29.65 -17.02
N ALA A 367 -10.07 -29.14 -18.22
CA ALA A 367 -8.72 -29.07 -18.76
C ALA A 367 -8.12 -27.69 -18.49
N SER A 368 -6.97 -27.69 -17.81
CA SER A 368 -6.16 -26.51 -17.53
C SER A 368 -4.86 -26.59 -18.32
N THR A 369 -4.37 -25.46 -18.83
CA THR A 369 -3.15 -25.43 -19.66
C THR A 369 -2.19 -24.37 -19.17
N LEU A 370 -0.97 -24.79 -18.81
CA LEU A 370 0.17 -23.92 -18.62
C LEU A 370 1.03 -23.94 -19.90
N THR A 371 1.02 -22.83 -20.62
CA THR A 371 1.93 -22.60 -21.75
C THR A 371 3.17 -21.89 -21.24
N MET A 372 4.35 -22.27 -21.75
CA MET A 372 5.64 -21.68 -21.42
C MET A 372 6.32 -21.17 -22.69
N ASN A 373 6.88 -19.97 -22.63
CA ASN A 373 7.69 -19.47 -23.74
C ASN A 373 8.96 -20.30 -23.94
N SER A 374 9.52 -20.24 -25.14
CA SER A 374 10.72 -21.02 -25.53
C SER A 374 11.95 -20.71 -24.66
N ASN A 375 12.02 -19.52 -24.08
CA ASN A 375 13.10 -19.06 -23.20
C ASN A 375 12.84 -19.36 -21.70
N VAL A 376 11.77 -20.10 -21.38
CA VAL A 376 11.41 -20.43 -20.00
C VAL A 376 11.95 -21.80 -19.62
N THR A 377 12.62 -21.85 -18.47
CA THR A 377 12.85 -23.08 -17.71
C THR A 377 11.88 -23.13 -16.52
N LEU A 378 11.12 -24.21 -16.42
CA LEU A 378 10.43 -24.60 -15.19
C LEU A 378 11.31 -25.64 -14.50
N ASP A 379 11.95 -25.23 -13.40
CA ASP A 379 12.77 -26.09 -12.56
C ASP A 379 11.90 -26.69 -11.44
N ASN A 380 11.48 -27.93 -11.63
CA ASN A 380 10.59 -28.62 -10.71
C ASN A 380 11.38 -29.48 -9.72
N GLN A 381 11.45 -28.99 -8.48
CA GLN A 381 11.98 -29.69 -7.32
C GLN A 381 10.85 -30.21 -6.40
N GLY A 382 9.68 -29.59 -6.47
CA GLY A 382 8.47 -30.01 -5.77
C GLY A 382 7.57 -30.93 -6.59
N THR A 383 6.26 -30.72 -6.48
CA THR A 383 5.26 -31.56 -7.15
C THR A 383 4.51 -30.80 -8.24
N ILE A 384 4.43 -31.38 -9.45
CA ILE A 384 3.43 -31.03 -10.46
C ILE A 384 2.33 -32.09 -10.43
N LEU A 385 1.10 -31.66 -10.13
CA LEU A 385 -0.03 -32.55 -9.84
C LEU A 385 -1.26 -32.25 -10.70
N ALA A 386 -1.81 -33.27 -11.34
CA ALA A 386 -3.20 -33.28 -11.79
C ALA A 386 -4.04 -34.10 -10.78
N ASN A 387 -5.20 -33.62 -10.34
CA ASN A 387 -6.07 -34.32 -9.39
C ASN A 387 -7.57 -34.12 -9.68
N ASN A 388 -8.43 -34.86 -8.97
CA ASN A 388 -9.89 -34.75 -9.11
C ASN A 388 -10.42 -34.89 -10.55
N GLY A 389 -9.82 -35.78 -11.35
CA GLY A 389 -10.21 -36.02 -12.74
C GLY A 389 -9.89 -34.89 -13.71
N ASP A 390 -9.10 -33.88 -13.29
CA ASP A 390 -8.69 -32.80 -14.17
C ASP A 390 -7.62 -33.22 -15.20
N THR A 391 -7.40 -32.38 -16.19
CA THR A 391 -6.23 -32.50 -17.07
C THR A 391 -5.36 -31.27 -16.93
N LEU A 392 -4.12 -31.43 -16.49
CA LEU A 392 -3.11 -30.38 -16.50
C LEU A 392 -2.19 -30.55 -17.71
N ASN A 393 -2.34 -29.69 -18.70
CA ASN A 393 -1.48 -29.66 -19.88
C ASN A 393 -0.31 -28.69 -19.68
N LEU A 394 0.90 -29.18 -19.84
CA LEU A 394 2.13 -28.39 -19.93
C LEU A 394 2.55 -28.31 -21.39
N SER A 395 2.87 -27.11 -21.87
CA SER A 395 3.28 -26.89 -23.27
C SER A 395 4.38 -25.85 -23.40
N GLY A 396 5.32 -26.07 -24.33
CA GLY A 396 6.44 -25.15 -24.58
C GLY A 396 7.52 -25.14 -23.50
N GLY A 397 8.52 -24.27 -23.63
CA GLY A 397 9.65 -24.15 -22.69
C GLY A 397 10.45 -25.45 -22.44
N PHE A 398 11.29 -25.39 -21.41
CA PHE A 398 12.04 -26.52 -20.86
C PHE A 398 11.53 -26.82 -19.45
N ILE A 399 11.26 -28.09 -19.16
CA ILE A 399 10.92 -28.58 -17.82
C ILE A 399 12.11 -29.40 -17.33
N ASP A 400 12.76 -28.92 -16.28
CA ASP A 400 13.69 -29.74 -15.50
C ASP A 400 12.91 -30.39 -14.37
N ASN A 401 12.77 -31.71 -14.39
CA ASN A 401 12.09 -32.48 -13.33
C ASN A 401 13.07 -33.42 -12.62
N THR A 402 14.38 -33.19 -12.72
CA THR A 402 15.38 -34.10 -12.15
C THR A 402 15.36 -34.17 -10.63
N GLY A 403 14.82 -33.14 -9.95
CA GLY A 403 14.66 -33.11 -8.50
C GLY A 403 13.22 -33.25 -7.99
N GLY A 404 12.22 -33.29 -8.86
CA GLY A 404 10.80 -33.20 -8.49
C GLY A 404 9.93 -34.36 -8.97
N LEU A 405 8.64 -34.25 -8.70
CA LEU A 405 7.62 -35.25 -9.02
C LEU A 405 6.59 -34.69 -10.01
N ILE A 406 6.28 -35.44 -11.07
CA ILE A 406 5.10 -35.22 -11.91
C ILE A 406 4.12 -36.36 -11.69
N GLN A 407 2.90 -36.05 -11.25
CA GLN A 407 1.92 -37.05 -10.87
C GLN A 407 0.50 -36.72 -11.35
N ALA A 408 -0.22 -37.77 -11.75
CA ALA A 408 -1.68 -37.75 -11.93
C ALA A 408 -2.34 -38.64 -10.86
N GLN A 409 -3.47 -38.20 -10.31
CA GLN A 409 -4.26 -38.86 -9.26
C GLN A 409 -5.75 -38.86 -9.63
N ASP A 410 -6.54 -39.78 -9.07
CA ASP A 410 -8.01 -39.78 -9.18
C ASP A 410 -8.56 -39.73 -10.62
N GLY A 411 -7.89 -40.45 -11.54
CA GLY A 411 -8.29 -40.49 -12.95
C GLY A 411 -7.94 -39.22 -13.75
N SER A 412 -7.14 -38.32 -13.17
CA SER A 412 -6.63 -37.13 -13.85
C SER A 412 -5.54 -37.47 -14.87
N THR A 413 -5.08 -36.45 -15.60
CA THR A 413 -3.99 -36.58 -16.57
C THR A 413 -3.04 -35.38 -16.49
N VAL A 414 -1.73 -35.64 -16.44
CA VAL A 414 -0.73 -34.64 -16.77
C VAL A 414 -0.33 -34.82 -18.23
N GLY A 415 -0.73 -33.89 -19.09
CA GLY A 415 -0.35 -33.87 -20.50
C GLY A 415 0.94 -33.06 -20.70
N ILE A 416 1.95 -33.64 -21.34
CA ILE A 416 3.16 -32.91 -21.74
C ILE A 416 3.17 -32.85 -23.26
N ALA A 417 3.11 -31.64 -23.82
CA ALA A 417 3.04 -31.47 -25.27
C ALA A 417 4.37 -31.80 -25.95
N SER A 418 4.31 -32.19 -27.23
CA SER A 418 5.50 -32.59 -28.00
C SER A 418 6.51 -31.47 -28.24
N ASN A 419 6.11 -30.22 -27.98
CA ASN A 419 6.99 -29.04 -28.08
C ASN A 419 7.69 -28.69 -26.75
N ASN A 420 7.47 -29.46 -25.68
CA ASN A 420 8.27 -29.37 -24.46
C ASN A 420 9.61 -30.10 -24.63
N ARG A 421 10.64 -29.58 -23.96
CA ARG A 421 11.87 -30.33 -23.67
C ARG A 421 11.83 -30.72 -22.19
N ILE A 422 12.05 -31.98 -21.85
CA ILE A 422 12.01 -32.46 -20.45
C ILE A 422 13.29 -33.20 -20.07
N ALA A 423 13.83 -32.87 -18.90
CA ALA A 423 14.75 -33.71 -18.15
C ALA A 423 14.00 -34.36 -16.98
N ASN A 424 14.21 -35.65 -16.74
CA ASN A 424 13.57 -36.42 -15.66
C ASN A 424 14.62 -37.14 -14.85
#